data_AF-A0A522ZQ21-F1
#
_entry.id   AF-A0A522ZQ21-F1
#
_cell.length_a   1.000
_cell.length_b   1.000
_cell.length_c   1.000
_cell.angle_alpha   90.00
_cell.angle_beta   90.00
_cell.angle_gamma   90.00
#
_symmetry.space_group_name_H-M   'P 1'
#
loop_
_entity.id
_entity.type
_entity.pdbx_description
1 polymer ?
#
loop_
_entity_poly.entity_id
_entity_poly.type
_entity_poly.pdbx_seq_one_letter_code
_entity_poly.pdbx_strand_id
1 'polypeptide(L)' 'MEIFDYDNVLLLPRKCRVESRSECDASVELGGRSFRIPVV' A
#
# COMPACT_ATOMS: atom_id res chain seq x y z
N MET A 1 7.08 13.12 20.24
CA MET A 1 6.46 12.66 18.98
C MET A 1 7.61 12.32 18.06
N GLU A 2 7.90 11.03 17.90
CA GLU A 2 8.91 10.62 16.92
C GLU A 2 8.34 10.88 15.54
N ILE A 3 9.02 11.71 14.75
CA ILE A 3 8.67 11.97 13.36
C ILE A 3 9.06 10.72 12.60
N PHE A 4 8.10 10.08 11.95
CA PHE A 4 8.40 8.98 11.04
C PHE A 4 8.98 9.56 9.76
N ASP A 5 10.27 9.33 9.53
CA ASP A 5 11.00 9.79 8.36
C ASP A 5 11.05 8.68 7.30
N TYR A 6 10.40 8.92 6.17
CA TYR A 6 10.38 7.99 5.05
C TYR A 6 11.71 7.96 4.28
N ASP A 7 12.58 8.96 4.43
CA ASP A 7 13.89 9.00 3.74
C ASP A 7 14.83 7.89 4.23
N ASN A 8 14.60 7.40 5.44
CA ASN A 8 15.39 6.36 6.10
C ASN A 8 14.68 4.98 6.13
N VAL A 9 13.67 4.77 5.28
CA VAL A 9 12.91 3.49 5.22
C VAL A 9 13.17 2.76 3.91
N LEU A 10 13.45 1.46 4.01
CA LEU A 10 13.60 0.57 2.86
C LEU A 10 12.52 -0.51 2.87
N LEU A 11 11.84 -0.68 1.73
CA LEU A 11 10.97 -1.82 1.50
C LEU A 11 11.82 -3.04 1.17
N LEU A 12 11.90 -4.01 2.10
CA LEU A 12 12.58 -5.27 1.86
C LEU A 12 11.71 -6.16 0.96
N PRO A 13 12.18 -6.54 -0.25
CA PRO A 13 11.43 -7.44 -1.10
C PRO A 13 11.15 -8.77 -0.40
N ARG A 14 9.90 -9.24 -0.45
CA ARG A 14 9.52 -10.62 -0.10
C ARG A 14 9.52 -11.47 -1.37
N LYS A 15 9.48 -12.81 -1.23
CA LYS A 15 9.32 -13.74 -2.35
C LYS A 15 8.17 -13.30 -3.27
N CYS A 16 8.26 -13.54 -4.58
CA CYS A 16 7.17 -13.30 -5.52
C CYS A 16 5.91 -14.05 -5.04
N ARG A 17 4.96 -13.32 -4.43
CA ARG A 17 3.73 -13.86 -3.83
C ARG A 17 2.53 -13.85 -4.78
N VAL A 18 2.69 -13.20 -5.94
CA VAL A 18 1.64 -12.98 -6.93
C VAL A 18 2.20 -13.31 -8.30
N GLU A 19 1.38 -13.91 -9.17
CA GLU A 19 1.77 -14.31 -10.52
C GLU A 19 1.37 -13.24 -11.56
N SER A 20 0.39 -12.42 -11.23
CA SER A 20 -0.10 -11.30 -12.06
C SER A 20 -0.33 -10.04 -11.23
N ARG A 21 -0.11 -8.88 -11.87
CA ARG A 21 -0.44 -7.57 -11.30
C ARG A 21 -1.94 -7.41 -11.02
N SER A 22 -2.80 -8.13 -11.74
CA SER A 22 -4.25 -8.07 -11.58
C SER A 22 -4.75 -8.69 -10.28
N GLU A 23 -3.91 -9.48 -9.59
CA GLU A 23 -4.22 -10.08 -8.29
C GLU A 23 -4.15 -9.06 -7.14
N CYS A 24 -3.42 -7.95 -7.34
CA CYS A 24 -3.23 -6.94 -6.32
C CYS A 24 -4.41 -5.96 -6.32
N ASP A 25 -5.32 -6.09 -5.35
CA ASP A 25 -6.37 -5.11 -5.10
C ASP A 25 -5.81 -3.91 -4.31
N ALA A 26 -5.87 -2.72 -4.91
CA ALA A 26 -5.43 -1.47 -4.31
C ALA A 26 -6.60 -0.67 -3.71
N SER A 27 -7.81 -1.23 -3.68
CA SER A 27 -8.98 -0.54 -3.15
C SER A 27 -8.92 -0.39 -1.63
N VAL A 28 -9.48 0.72 -1.13
CA VAL A 28 -9.56 1.02 0.30
C VAL A 28 -10.89 1.65 0.67
N GLU A 29 -11.29 1.47 1.93
CA GLU A 29 -12.45 2.15 2.50
C GLU A 29 -12.02 3.33 3.37
N LEU A 30 -12.65 4.49 3.15
CA LEU A 30 -12.46 5.67 3.97
C LEU A 30 -13.82 6.35 4.21
N GLY A 31 -14.24 6.43 5.48
CA GLY A 31 -15.51 7.06 5.85
C GLY A 31 -16.75 6.41 5.25
N GLY A 32 -16.77 5.08 5.11
CA GLY A 32 -17.90 4.32 4.55
C GLY A 32 -18.04 4.42 3.02
N ARG A 33 -17.01 4.93 2.33
CA ARG A 33 -16.92 4.96 0.87
C ARG A 33 -15.72 4.15 0.41
N SER A 34 -15.89 3.43 -0.70
CA SER A 34 -14.83 2.63 -1.33
C SER A 34 -14.10 3.45 -2.40
N PHE A 35 -12.78 3.37 -2.42
CA PHE A 35 -11.90 4.05 -3.36
C PHE A 35 -11.04 3.04 -4.10
N ARG A 36 -10.74 3.29 -5.37
CA ARG A 36 -9.93 2.37 -6.20
C ARG A 36 -8.44 2.39 -5.86
N ILE A 37 -7.95 3.48 -5.26
CA ILE A 37 -6.56 3.67 -4.87
C ILE A 37 -6.49 4.43 -3.54
N PRO A 38 -5.46 4.22 -2.70
CA PRO A 38 -5.33 4.85 -1.39
C PRO A 38 -4.66 6.22 -1.47
N VAL A 39 -5.26 7.15 -2.20
CA VAL A 39 -4.77 8.53 -2.36
C VAL A 39 -5.93 9.50 -2.14
N VAL A 40 -5.67 10.56 -1.36
CA VAL A 40 -6.59 11.68 -1.09
C VAL A 40 -5.98 12.95 -1.63
#